data_AF-A0A7Y1VUJ0-F1
#
_entry.id   AF-A0A7Y1VUJ0-F1
#
_cell.length_a   1.000
_cell.length_b   1.000
_cell.length_c   1.000
_cell.angle_alpha   90.00
_cell.angle_beta   90.00
_cell.angle_gamma   90.00
#
_symmetry.space_group_name_H-M   'P 1'
#
loop_
_entity.id
_entity.type
_entity.pdbx_description
1 polymer ?
#
loop_
_entity_poly.entity_id
_entity_poly.type
_entity_poly.pdbx_seq_one_letter_code
_entity_poly.pdbx_strand_id
1 'polypeptide(L)'
;MATIIENDRLVGLTFKETKIENGKVISIEGSEKSLRFPYIISSIGSIPDLIPGIPASGQIYDIEDELFCCVRGHSNVFALGNAVTGRGNIKESLDHGREISQNVIEGYLSEADGNSDAEVVARIAHAINNVSREIKNHELTSEQYDRIMDIVETYQAKAGYDGDYQKWIESHMPERLENMLGGH
;
A
#
# COMPACT_ATOMS: atom_id res chain seq x y z
N MET A 1 10.62 21.67 11.54
CA MET A 1 10.08 22.71 10.64
C MET A 1 8.82 23.27 11.28
N ALA A 2 8.61 24.59 11.25
CA ALA A 2 7.39 25.23 11.73
C ALA A 2 6.75 26.06 10.60
N THR A 3 5.42 26.21 10.63
CA THR A 3 4.66 27.00 9.65
C THR A 3 4.54 28.46 10.07
N ILE A 4 4.63 29.38 9.12
CA ILE A 4 4.35 30.81 9.33
C ILE A 4 2.95 31.09 8.78
N ILE A 5 2.01 31.45 9.67
CA ILE A 5 0.60 31.69 9.32
C ILE A 5 0.25 33.15 9.61
N GLU A 6 -0.34 33.84 8.63
CA GLU A 6 -0.86 35.20 8.76
C GLU A 6 -2.25 35.27 8.13
N ASN A 7 -3.23 35.83 8.84
CA ASN A 7 -4.62 35.94 8.36
C ASN A 7 -5.15 34.60 7.80
N ASP A 8 -4.95 33.51 8.56
CA ASP A 8 -5.32 32.12 8.21
C ASP A 8 -4.70 31.58 6.92
N ARG A 9 -3.64 32.22 6.41
CA ARG A 9 -2.91 31.79 5.22
C ARG A 9 -1.49 31.37 5.58
N LEU A 10 -1.06 30.22 5.04
CA LEU A 10 0.34 29.80 5.08
C LEU A 10 1.18 30.72 4.20
N VAL A 11 2.11 31.46 4.80
CA VAL A 11 2.95 32.47 4.12
C VAL A 11 4.44 32.14 4.15
N GLY A 12 4.83 31.02 4.78
CA GLY A 12 6.22 30.62 4.87
C GLY A 12 6.47 29.46 5.81
N LEU A 13 7.76 29.13 5.96
CA LEU A 13 8.27 28.05 6.80
C LEU A 13 9.49 28.52 7.58
N THR A 14 9.63 28.03 8.80
CA THR A 14 10.86 28.11 9.58
C THR A 14 11.59 26.76 9.51
N PHE A 15 12.77 26.79 8.90
CA PHE A 15 13.67 25.64 8.77
C PHE A 15 14.68 25.62 9.90
N LYS A 16 15.17 24.43 10.24
CA LYS A 16 16.37 24.23 11.06
C LYS A 16 17.42 23.54 10.19
N GLU A 17 18.67 23.94 10.35
CA GLU A 17 19.77 23.20 9.76
C GLU A 17 19.88 21.82 10.43
N THR A 18 20.27 20.82 9.64
CA THR A 18 20.43 19.44 10.12
C THR A 18 21.81 18.92 9.77
N LYS A 19 22.37 18.11 10.66
CA LYS A 19 23.59 17.33 10.44
C LYS A 19 23.31 15.84 10.58
N ILE A 20 24.14 15.01 9.96
CA ILE A 20 24.08 13.56 10.14
C ILE A 20 25.15 13.16 11.16
N GLU A 21 24.74 12.54 12.26
CA GLU A 21 25.65 11.94 13.24
C GLU A 21 25.24 10.47 13.46
N ASN A 22 26.18 9.55 13.29
CA ASN A 22 25.96 8.10 13.44
C ASN A 22 24.74 7.58 12.63
N GLY A 23 24.58 8.07 11.39
CA GLY A 23 23.48 7.67 10.52
C GLY A 23 22.11 8.26 10.90
N LYS A 24 22.03 9.10 11.93
CA LYS A 24 20.80 9.79 12.34
C LYS A 24 20.86 11.26 11.96
N VAL A 25 19.75 11.78 11.46
CA VAL A 25 19.58 13.21 11.19
C VAL A 25 19.29 13.93 12.51
N ILE A 26 20.11 14.92 12.87
CA ILE A 26 20.00 15.72 14.10
C ILE A 26 19.84 17.19 13.73
N SER A 27 18.88 17.86 14.36
CA SER A 27 18.67 19.31 14.19
C SER A 27 19.72 20.12 14.96
N ILE A 28 20.18 21.22 14.37
CA ILE A 28 21.10 22.15 15.01
C ILE A 28 20.28 23.22 15.72
N GLU A 29 20.35 23.28 17.05
CA GLU A 29 19.64 24.31 17.83
C GLU A 29 20.19 25.71 17.55
N GLY A 30 19.31 26.71 17.50
CA GLY A 30 19.68 28.09 17.18
C GLY A 30 19.91 28.39 15.69
N SER A 31 19.67 27.41 14.81
CA SER A 31 19.84 27.55 13.35
C SER A 31 18.54 27.91 12.62
N GLU A 32 17.52 28.36 13.35
CA GLU A 32 16.20 28.66 12.80
C GLU A 32 16.26 29.76 11.72
N LYS A 33 15.79 29.43 10.52
CA LYS A 33 15.70 30.37 9.38
C LYS A 33 14.27 30.41 8.87
N SER A 34 13.65 31.57 9.00
CA SER A 34 12.28 31.83 8.51
C SER A 34 12.32 32.35 7.08
N LEU A 35 11.66 31.64 6.17
CA LEU A 35 11.56 31.99 4.76
C LEU A 35 10.10 32.10 4.35
N ARG A 36 9.78 33.14 3.59
CA ARG A 36 8.42 33.40 3.09
C ARG A 36 8.27 32.87 1.68
N PHE A 37 7.16 32.16 1.44
CA PHE A 37 6.80 31.62 0.14
C PHE A 37 5.32 31.85 -0.13
N PRO A 38 4.94 32.25 -1.35
CA PRO A 38 3.54 32.44 -1.70
C PRO A 38 2.79 31.10 -1.87
N TYR A 39 3.52 29.99 -2.03
CA TYR A 39 3.00 28.65 -2.24
C TYR A 39 3.99 27.59 -1.74
N ILE A 40 3.48 26.54 -1.09
CA ILE A 40 4.28 25.45 -0.50
C ILE A 40 3.63 24.13 -0.90
N ILE A 41 4.43 23.24 -1.49
CA ILE A 41 4.02 21.87 -1.87
C ILE A 41 4.81 20.90 -1.01
N SER A 42 4.11 20.03 -0.28
CA SER A 42 4.74 18.92 0.45
C SER A 42 4.76 17.68 -0.43
N SER A 43 5.97 17.22 -0.78
CA SER A 43 6.19 16.02 -1.61
C SER A 43 7.03 14.98 -0.88
N ILE A 44 6.78 14.78 0.41
CA ILE A 44 7.53 13.83 1.27
C ILE A 44 7.07 12.37 1.12
N GLY A 45 6.12 12.11 0.23
CA GLY A 45 5.50 10.80 0.03
C GLY A 45 4.15 10.65 0.74
N SER A 46 3.47 9.55 0.42
CA SER A 46 2.20 9.13 1.02
C SER A 46 2.45 8.07 2.09
N ILE A 47 1.64 8.07 3.14
CA ILE A 47 1.58 6.99 4.12
C ILE A 47 0.28 6.24 3.87
N PRO A 48 0.28 4.89 3.81
CA PRO A 48 -0.96 4.14 3.62
C PRO A 48 -1.87 4.30 4.83
N ASP A 49 -3.17 4.44 4.58
CA ASP A 49 -4.19 4.30 5.62
C ASP A 49 -4.42 2.79 5.86
N LEU A 50 -4.23 2.35 7.10
CA LEU A 50 -4.26 0.93 7.44
C LEU A 50 -5.70 0.45 7.61
N ILE A 51 -6.01 -0.72 7.05
CA ILE A 51 -7.34 -1.33 7.17
C ILE A 51 -7.48 -1.94 8.58
N PRO A 52 -8.47 -1.51 9.40
CA PRO A 52 -8.72 -2.11 10.71
C PRO A 52 -8.93 -3.62 10.61
N GLY A 53 -8.26 -4.37 11.49
CA GLY A 53 -8.32 -5.83 11.51
C GLY A 53 -7.25 -6.52 10.66
N ILE A 54 -6.50 -5.78 9.83
CA ILE A 54 -5.33 -6.31 9.13
C ILE A 54 -4.07 -5.92 9.92
N PRO A 55 -3.23 -6.88 10.34
CA PRO A 55 -2.06 -6.58 11.15
C PRO A 55 -1.00 -5.82 10.34
N ALA A 56 -0.30 -4.90 11.02
CA ALA A 56 0.68 -4.00 10.42
C ALA A 56 1.96 -3.93 11.26
N SER A 57 3.09 -3.77 10.58
CA SER A 57 4.41 -3.51 11.16
C SER A 57 4.86 -2.11 10.74
N GLY A 58 4.64 -1.13 11.62
CA GLY A 58 4.89 0.28 11.30
C GLY A 58 3.90 0.81 10.25
N GLN A 59 4.39 1.12 9.05
CA GLN A 59 3.59 1.68 7.93
C GLN A 59 3.33 0.66 6.81
N ILE A 60 3.69 -0.61 7.01
CA ILE A 60 3.44 -1.70 6.06
C ILE A 60 2.65 -2.81 6.74
N TYR A 61 2.05 -3.72 5.98
CA TYR A 61 1.38 -4.87 6.57
C TYR A 61 2.39 -5.85 7.18
N ASP A 62 1.97 -6.55 8.24
CA ASP A 62 2.80 -7.55 8.92
C ASP A 62 2.73 -8.87 8.14
N ILE A 63 3.86 -9.26 7.56
CA ILE A 63 3.98 -10.44 6.69
C ILE A 63 4.69 -11.57 7.45
N GLU A 64 4.14 -12.77 7.36
CA GLU A 64 4.70 -13.97 8.02
C GLU A 64 5.48 -14.90 7.08
N ASP A 65 5.20 -14.84 5.77
CA ASP A 65 5.87 -15.64 4.74
C ASP A 65 6.28 -14.73 3.57
N GLU A 66 7.58 -14.57 3.35
CA GLU A 66 8.11 -13.72 2.28
C GLU A 66 7.86 -14.30 0.88
N LEU A 67 7.69 -15.63 0.75
CA LEU A 67 7.51 -16.28 -0.55
C LEU A 67 6.15 -15.96 -1.17
N PHE A 68 5.10 -16.01 -0.35
CA PHE A 68 3.73 -15.73 -0.79
C PHE A 68 3.24 -14.35 -0.33
N CYS A 69 4.01 -13.67 0.51
CA CYS A 69 3.62 -12.43 1.18
C CYS A 69 2.29 -12.55 1.93
N CYS A 70 2.11 -13.65 2.67
CA CYS A 70 0.93 -13.86 3.51
C CYS A 70 0.90 -12.88 4.68
N VAL A 71 -0.25 -12.24 4.87
CA VAL A 71 -0.48 -11.38 6.04
C VAL A 71 -0.55 -12.25 7.29
N ARG A 72 0.16 -11.84 8.35
CA ARG A 72 0.24 -12.60 9.60
C ARG A 72 -1.15 -13.00 10.12
N GLY A 73 -1.32 -14.27 10.44
CA GLY A 73 -2.60 -14.78 10.96
C GLY A 73 -3.70 -14.95 9.91
N HIS A 74 -3.39 -14.76 8.62
CA HIS A 74 -4.31 -14.97 7.51
C HIS A 74 -3.67 -15.85 6.43
N SER A 75 -4.10 -17.11 6.33
CA SER A 75 -3.54 -18.08 5.38
C SER A 75 -3.94 -17.85 3.92
N ASN A 76 -4.89 -16.94 3.66
CA ASN A 76 -5.48 -16.68 2.35
C ASN A 76 -5.52 -15.18 1.98
N VAL A 77 -4.78 -14.35 2.71
CA VAL A 77 -4.66 -12.91 2.43
C VAL A 77 -3.22 -12.61 2.10
N PHE A 78 -3.00 -12.06 0.90
CA PHE A 78 -1.68 -11.78 0.36
C PHE A 78 -1.52 -10.27 0.15
N ALA A 79 -0.36 -9.72 0.48
CA ALA A 79 -0.07 -8.31 0.31
C ALA A 79 0.96 -8.09 -0.82
N LEU A 80 0.77 -7.02 -1.59
CA LEU A 80 1.57 -6.73 -2.79
C LEU A 80 2.04 -5.27 -2.83
N GLY A 81 3.04 -5.00 -3.66
CA GLY A 81 3.57 -3.66 -3.92
C GLY A 81 3.98 -2.88 -2.66
N ASN A 82 3.72 -1.56 -2.66
CA ASN A 82 4.11 -0.64 -1.58
C ASN A 82 3.55 -1.00 -0.20
N ALA A 83 2.46 -1.76 -0.13
CA ALA A 83 1.90 -2.23 1.14
C ALA A 83 2.85 -3.20 1.88
N VAL A 84 3.81 -3.77 1.15
CA VAL A 84 4.88 -4.63 1.68
C VAL A 84 6.24 -3.93 1.56
N THR A 85 6.56 -3.35 0.39
CA THR A 85 7.90 -2.82 0.13
C THR A 85 8.17 -1.49 0.84
N GLY A 86 7.15 -0.66 1.04
CA GLY A 86 7.28 0.69 1.61
C GLY A 86 8.13 1.67 0.79
N ARG A 87 8.48 1.34 -0.46
CA ARG A 87 9.48 2.10 -1.24
C ARG A 87 8.90 3.22 -2.09
N GLY A 88 7.61 3.18 -2.42
CA GLY A 88 6.96 4.20 -3.24
C GLY A 88 7.29 4.13 -4.74
N ASN A 89 7.94 3.06 -5.21
CA ASN A 89 8.36 2.93 -6.61
C ASN A 89 7.38 2.04 -7.40
N ILE A 90 6.85 2.58 -8.50
CA ILE A 90 5.87 1.88 -9.36
C ILE A 90 6.49 0.62 -9.98
N LYS A 91 7.72 0.70 -10.48
CA LYS A 91 8.40 -0.44 -11.11
C LYS A 91 8.64 -1.54 -10.08
N GLU A 92 9.21 -1.21 -8.92
CA GLU A 92 9.43 -2.20 -7.87
C GLU A 92 8.11 -2.80 -7.37
N SER A 93 7.04 -1.99 -7.28
CA SER A 93 5.71 -2.50 -6.91
C SER A 93 5.13 -3.46 -7.95
N LEU A 94 5.36 -3.18 -9.24
CA LEU A 94 4.92 -4.03 -10.34
C LEU A 94 5.69 -5.34 -10.39
N ASP A 95 7.02 -5.27 -10.24
CA ASP A 95 7.88 -6.45 -10.25
C ASP A 95 7.54 -7.35 -9.04
N HIS A 96 7.42 -6.76 -7.84
CA HIS A 96 6.97 -7.47 -6.64
C HIS A 96 5.57 -8.08 -6.81
N GLY A 97 4.63 -7.31 -7.37
CA GLY A 97 3.27 -7.78 -7.62
C GLY A 97 3.22 -8.98 -8.56
N ARG A 98 4.05 -8.97 -9.61
CA ARG A 98 4.16 -10.09 -10.56
C ARG A 98 4.75 -11.33 -9.92
N GLU A 99 5.86 -11.18 -9.19
CA GLU A 99 6.56 -12.28 -8.51
C GLU A 99 5.62 -13.01 -7.54
N ILE A 100 5.00 -12.27 -6.62
CA ILE A 100 4.11 -12.88 -5.64
C ILE A 100 2.87 -13.48 -6.31
N SER A 101 2.31 -12.83 -7.34
CA SER A 101 1.16 -13.40 -8.08
C SER A 101 1.52 -14.72 -8.75
N GLN A 102 2.71 -14.85 -9.32
CA GLN A 102 3.21 -16.11 -9.87
C GLN A 102 3.34 -17.17 -8.78
N ASN A 103 3.98 -16.83 -7.66
CA ASN A 103 4.13 -17.75 -6.53
C ASN A 103 2.78 -18.23 -6.00
N VAL A 104 1.79 -17.33 -5.88
CA VAL A 104 0.42 -17.67 -5.45
C VAL A 104 -0.28 -18.53 -6.50
N ILE A 105 -0.16 -18.24 -7.80
CA ILE A 105 -0.80 -19.08 -8.83
C ILE A 105 -0.18 -20.48 -8.83
N GLU A 106 1.14 -20.56 -8.96
CA GLU A 106 1.90 -21.81 -9.03
C GLU A 106 1.78 -22.63 -7.74
N GLY A 107 1.64 -21.94 -6.61
CA GLY A 107 1.69 -22.54 -5.29
C GLY A 107 0.40 -22.58 -4.46
N TYR A 108 -0.66 -21.87 -4.84
CA TYR A 108 -1.97 -21.93 -4.18
C TYR A 108 -3.10 -22.37 -5.12
N LEU A 109 -2.96 -22.24 -6.44
CA LEU A 109 -4.07 -22.46 -7.38
C LEU A 109 -3.85 -23.62 -8.37
N SER A 110 -2.62 -23.97 -8.72
CA SER A 110 -2.34 -25.15 -9.55
C SER A 110 -2.25 -26.44 -8.72
N GLU A 111 -2.94 -27.49 -9.19
CA GLU A 111 -2.62 -28.87 -8.80
C GLU A 111 -1.18 -29.15 -9.24
N ALA A 112 -0.35 -29.62 -8.31
CA ALA A 112 1.10 -29.71 -8.46
C ALA A 112 1.53 -30.47 -9.73
N ASP A 113 1.85 -29.74 -10.80
CA ASP A 113 2.47 -30.31 -11.99
C ASP A 113 3.98 -30.45 -11.76
N GLY A 114 4.34 -31.56 -11.11
CA GLY A 114 5.57 -32.37 -11.19
C GLY A 114 6.99 -31.80 -11.34
N ASN A 115 7.21 -30.49 -11.40
CA ASN A 115 8.53 -29.93 -11.78
C ASN A 115 9.03 -28.79 -10.88
N SER A 116 8.42 -28.61 -9.71
CA SER A 116 8.84 -27.63 -8.71
C SER A 116 9.62 -28.30 -7.57
N ASP A 117 10.47 -27.51 -6.92
CA ASP A 117 11.34 -27.93 -5.82
C ASP A 117 10.53 -28.65 -4.73
N ALA A 118 10.97 -29.83 -4.28
CA ALA A 118 10.14 -30.72 -3.45
C ALA A 118 9.68 -30.08 -2.13
N GLU A 119 10.49 -29.16 -1.58
CA GLU A 119 10.15 -28.38 -0.40
C GLU A 119 9.08 -27.32 -0.68
N VAL A 120 9.15 -26.67 -1.84
CA VAL A 120 8.15 -25.71 -2.32
C VAL A 120 6.82 -26.43 -2.57
N VAL A 121 6.85 -27.59 -3.24
CA VAL A 121 5.66 -28.45 -3.46
C VAL A 121 4.99 -28.88 -2.15
N ALA A 122 5.79 -29.26 -1.14
CA ALA A 122 5.25 -29.66 0.15
C ALA A 122 4.59 -28.49 0.90
N ARG A 123 5.20 -27.29 0.87
CA ARG A 123 4.63 -26.07 1.45
C ARG A 123 3.34 -25.65 0.73
N ILE A 124 3.34 -25.74 -0.60
CA ILE A 124 2.19 -25.52 -1.49
C ILE A 124 1.03 -26.45 -1.13
N ALA A 125 1.28 -27.76 -1.09
CA ALA A 125 0.25 -28.75 -0.79
C ALA A 125 -0.35 -28.57 0.61
N HIS A 126 0.46 -28.18 1.59
CA HIS A 126 -0.01 -27.88 2.94
C HIS A 126 -0.89 -26.61 2.97
N ALA A 127 -0.46 -25.55 2.28
CA ALA A 127 -1.19 -24.29 2.21
C ALA A 127 -2.55 -24.43 1.49
N ILE A 128 -2.59 -25.09 0.33
CA ILE A 128 -3.84 -25.35 -0.42
C ILE A 128 -4.85 -26.15 0.41
N ASN A 129 -4.39 -27.20 1.09
CA ASN A 129 -5.26 -28.02 1.92
C ASN A 129 -5.82 -27.24 3.11
N ASN A 130 -5.05 -26.32 3.68
CA ASN A 130 -5.53 -25.47 4.76
C ASN A 130 -6.54 -24.44 4.23
N VAL A 131 -6.26 -23.73 3.14
CA VAL A 131 -7.20 -22.76 2.56
C VAL A 131 -8.50 -23.43 2.13
N SER A 132 -8.43 -24.56 1.42
CA SER A 132 -9.63 -25.29 0.98
C SER A 132 -10.47 -25.78 2.16
N ARG A 133 -9.83 -26.17 3.26
CA ARG A 133 -10.49 -26.56 4.51
C ARG A 133 -11.12 -25.36 5.19
N GLU A 134 -10.42 -24.23 5.26
CA GLU A 134 -10.92 -22.99 5.85
C GLU A 134 -12.12 -22.44 5.08
N ILE A 135 -12.07 -22.40 3.74
CA ILE A 135 -13.19 -21.96 2.89
C ILE A 135 -14.41 -22.85 3.08
N LYS A 136 -14.23 -24.18 3.13
CA LYS A 136 -15.35 -25.12 3.33
C LYS A 136 -15.93 -25.06 4.75
N ASN A 137 -15.11 -24.70 5.74
CA ASN A 137 -15.55 -24.62 7.14
C ASN A 137 -16.12 -23.25 7.52
N HIS A 138 -15.91 -22.23 6.70
CA HIS A 138 -16.37 -20.86 6.92
C HIS A 138 -17.24 -20.37 5.76
N GLU A 139 -18.39 -21.02 5.54
CA GLU A 139 -19.44 -20.40 4.72
C GLU A 139 -19.89 -19.10 5.40
N LEU A 140 -19.77 -17.99 4.67
CA LEU A 140 -20.20 -16.69 5.17
C LEU A 140 -21.72 -16.68 5.33
N THR A 141 -22.20 -16.30 6.51
CA THR A 141 -23.61 -15.96 6.67
C THR A 141 -23.93 -14.71 5.87
N SER A 142 -25.21 -14.52 5.53
CA SER A 142 -25.66 -13.28 4.85
C SER A 142 -25.27 -12.03 5.65
N GLU A 143 -25.36 -12.07 6.98
CA GLU A 143 -24.95 -10.97 7.85
C GLU A 143 -23.44 -10.67 7.76
N GLN A 144 -22.59 -11.71 7.65
CA GLN A 144 -21.15 -11.51 7.48
C GLN A 144 -20.83 -10.93 6.10
N TYR A 145 -21.53 -11.37 5.06
CA TYR A 145 -21.39 -10.83 3.72
C TYR A 145 -21.79 -9.35 3.67
N ASP A 146 -22.96 -9.01 4.21
CA ASP A 146 -23.46 -7.63 4.26
C ASP A 146 -22.48 -6.72 5.01
N ARG A 147 -21.91 -7.20 6.12
CA ARG A 147 -20.88 -6.45 6.87
C ARG A 147 -19.61 -6.21 6.04
N ILE A 148 -19.18 -7.17 5.22
CA ILE A 148 -18.03 -6.97 4.33
C ILE A 148 -18.38 -5.92 3.28
N MET A 149 -19.58 -5.99 2.70
CA MET A 149 -20.05 -5.00 1.72
C MET A 149 -20.14 -3.60 2.32
N ASP A 150 -20.64 -3.45 3.54
CA ASP A 150 -20.66 -2.17 4.26
C ASP A 150 -19.26 -1.56 4.43
N ILE A 151 -18.27 -2.41 4.75
CA ILE A 151 -16.87 -1.97 4.85
C ILE A 151 -16.36 -1.49 3.49
N VAL A 152 -16.60 -2.27 2.43
CA VAL A 152 -16.21 -1.91 1.07
C VAL A 152 -16.84 -0.57 0.67
N GLU A 153 -18.16 -0.43 0.80
CA GLU A 153 -18.89 0.80 0.49
C GLU A 153 -18.39 2.01 1.28
N THR A 154 -18.07 1.83 2.56
CA THR A 154 -17.49 2.88 3.40
C THR A 154 -16.17 3.40 2.83
N TYR A 155 -15.28 2.51 2.39
CA TYR A 155 -13.99 2.91 1.82
C TYR A 155 -14.13 3.48 0.41
N GLN A 156 -15.04 2.96 -0.40
CA GLN A 156 -15.35 3.52 -1.72
C GLN A 156 -15.90 4.95 -1.61
N ALA A 157 -16.85 5.18 -0.70
CA ALA A 157 -17.42 6.51 -0.45
C ALA A 157 -16.35 7.50 0.03
N LYS A 158 -15.45 7.09 0.93
CA LYS A 158 -14.30 7.91 1.36
C LYS A 158 -13.40 8.32 0.21
N ALA A 159 -13.20 7.45 -0.77
CA ALA A 159 -12.40 7.71 -1.96
C ALA A 159 -13.17 8.44 -3.07
N GLY A 160 -14.48 8.67 -2.91
CA GLY A 160 -15.34 9.19 -3.97
C GLY A 160 -15.50 8.24 -5.16
N TYR A 161 -15.32 6.93 -4.93
CA TYR A 161 -15.46 5.89 -5.94
C TYR A 161 -16.91 5.39 -5.99
N ASP A 162 -17.51 5.37 -7.18
CA ASP A 162 -18.92 5.01 -7.39
C ASP A 162 -19.11 3.56 -7.89
N GLY A 163 -18.04 2.76 -7.89
CA GLY A 163 -18.05 1.39 -8.39
C GLY A 163 -17.73 1.26 -9.88
N ASP A 164 -17.71 2.35 -10.64
CA ASP A 164 -17.36 2.36 -12.06
C ASP A 164 -15.93 2.85 -12.27
N TYR A 165 -15.00 1.89 -12.36
CA TYR A 165 -13.57 2.17 -12.55
C TYR A 165 -13.27 3.02 -13.77
N GLN A 166 -13.95 2.77 -14.89
CA GLN A 166 -13.66 3.46 -16.14
C GLN A 166 -14.06 4.93 -16.04
N LYS A 167 -15.28 5.18 -15.57
CA LYS A 167 -15.80 6.53 -15.34
C LYS A 167 -15.02 7.28 -14.26
N TRP A 168 -14.60 6.58 -13.20
CA TRP A 168 -13.81 7.18 -12.13
C TRP A 168 -12.44 7.65 -12.64
N ILE A 169 -11.75 6.84 -13.45
CA ILE A 169 -10.48 7.26 -14.07
C ILE A 169 -10.68 8.46 -14.99
N GLU A 170 -11.70 8.43 -15.85
CA GLU A 170 -11.95 9.54 -16.79
C GLU A 170 -12.18 10.87 -16.06
N SER A 171 -12.86 10.85 -14.92
CA SER A 171 -13.15 12.04 -14.11
C SER A 171 -11.99 12.50 -13.22
N HIS A 172 -11.07 11.60 -12.87
CA HIS A 172 -9.95 11.90 -11.97
C HIS A 172 -8.59 11.94 -12.69
N MET A 173 -8.57 11.78 -14.01
CA MET A 173 -7.33 11.82 -14.79
C MET A 173 -6.77 13.25 -14.75
N PRO A 174 -5.58 13.47 -14.15
CA PRO A 174 -4.97 14.79 -14.15
C PRO A 174 -4.58 15.18 -15.57
N GLU A 175 -4.64 16.49 -15.85
CA GLU A 175 -4.18 17.03 -17.12
C GLU A 175 -2.69 16.70 -17.31
N ARG A 176 -2.40 15.89 -18.32
CA ARG A 176 -1.06 15.43 -18.63
C ARG A 176 -0.27 16.53 -19.34
N LEU A 177 0.97 16.75 -18.92
CA LEU A 177 1.88 17.73 -19.52
C LEU A 177 2.04 17.49 -21.03
N GLU A 178 2.03 16.22 -21.45
CA GLU A 178 2.09 15.80 -22.84
C GLU A 178 0.90 16.33 -23.66
N ASN A 179 -0.29 16.39 -23.05
CA ASN A 179 -1.50 16.92 -23.69
C ASN A 179 -1.47 18.45 -23.77
N MET A 180 -0.94 19.12 -22.73
CA MET A 180 -0.83 20.57 -22.67
C MET A 180 0.18 21.14 -23.66
N LEU A 181 1.25 20.39 -23.93
CA LEU A 181 2.33 20.79 -24.84
C LEU A 181 2.04 20.43 -26.30
N GLY A 182 0.84 19.92 -26.61
CA GLY A 182 0.42 19.54 -27.97
C GLY A 182 1.23 18.36 -28.52
N GLY A 183 1.50 17.35 -27.68
CA GLY A 183 2.38 16.23 -27.99
C GLY A 183 2.09 15.54 -29.33
N HIS A 184 3.18 15.12 -29.99
CA HIS A 184 3.21 14.27 -31.19
C HIS A 184 2.43 12.98 -31.03
#